data_AF-A0A7C7LUY0-F1
#
_entry.id   AF-A0A7C7LUY0-F1
#
_cell.length_a   1.000
_cell.length_b   1.000
_cell.length_c   1.000
_cell.angle_alpha   90.00
_cell.angle_beta   90.00
_cell.angle_gamma   90.00
#
_symmetry.space_group_name_H-M   'P 1'
#
loop_
_entity.id
_entity.type
_entity.pdbx_description
1 polymer ?
#
loop_
_entity_poly.entity_id
_entity_poly.type
_entity_poly.pdbx_seq_one_letter_code
_entity_poly.pdbx_strand_id
1 'polypeptide(L)'
;MQGQVSARVQCPMFKENEWHHVAGIYNGKTTALYIDGKQTAEQKSTGKMIPSTGPLFIGTKHPNAPEGDYWNGLIDEVAIINRAVTTAELTDAMKGFDKNFAVDSTGKIAVTWGNVKTDYR
;
A
#
# COMPACT_ATOMS: atom_id res chain seq x y z
N MET A 1 23.63 -36.98 14.21
CA MET A 1 22.48 -36.06 14.42
C MET A 1 22.93 -34.67 13.98
N GLN A 2 22.75 -34.32 12.71
CA GLN A 2 23.13 -33.01 12.19
C GLN A 2 21.95 -32.05 12.38
N GLY A 3 22.15 -31.03 13.21
CA GLY A 3 21.16 -30.01 13.50
C GLY A 3 20.89 -29.14 12.28
N GLN A 4 19.62 -29.07 11.86
CA GLN A 4 19.17 -28.03 10.96
C GLN A 4 19.20 -26.69 11.71
N VAL A 5 20.15 -25.83 11.35
CA VAL A 5 20.08 -24.42 11.70
C VAL A 5 18.97 -23.82 10.85
N SER A 6 17.80 -23.59 11.45
CA SER A 6 16.77 -22.75 10.86
C SER A 6 17.33 -21.34 10.80
N ALA A 7 17.86 -20.95 9.63
CA ALA A 7 18.13 -19.56 9.35
C ALA A 7 16.77 -18.86 9.28
N ARG A 8 16.38 -18.22 10.39
CA ARG A 8 15.31 -17.23 10.35
C ARG A 8 15.81 -16.15 9.38
N VAL A 9 15.14 -15.99 8.25
CA VAL A 9 15.33 -14.82 7.40
C VAL A 9 14.96 -13.64 8.29
N GLN A 10 15.96 -12.93 8.80
CA GLN A 10 15.74 -11.69 9.54
C GLN A 10 15.48 -10.61 8.49
N CYS A 11 14.28 -10.67 7.91
CA CYS A 11 13.68 -9.49 7.30
C CYS A 11 13.70 -8.43 8.40
N PRO A 12 14.10 -7.17 8.15
CA PRO A 12 13.77 -6.09 9.06
C PRO A 12 12.23 -6.02 9.09
N MET A 13 11.62 -6.80 9.98
CA MET A 13 10.19 -6.76 10.22
C MET A 13 9.89 -5.37 10.77
N PHE A 14 8.71 -4.88 10.37
CA PHE A 14 8.15 -3.57 10.67
C PHE A 14 8.67 -2.98 11.98
N LYS A 15 9.14 -1.74 11.91
CA LYS A 15 9.40 -1.01 13.13
C LYS A 15 8.05 -0.69 13.75
N GLU A 16 7.91 -1.04 15.02
CA GLU A 16 6.68 -0.78 15.75
C GLU A 16 6.45 0.74 15.86
N ASN A 17 5.18 1.15 15.81
CA ASN A 17 4.75 2.54 15.93
C ASN A 17 5.27 3.51 14.85
N GLU A 18 5.74 2.98 13.71
CA GLU A 18 6.05 3.76 12.51
C GLU A 18 5.06 3.43 11.38
N TRP A 19 4.79 4.41 10.51
CA TRP A 19 4.05 4.16 9.28
C TRP A 19 4.91 3.40 8.29
N HIS A 20 4.36 2.33 7.74
CA HIS A 20 4.99 1.53 6.70
C HIS A 20 4.07 1.39 5.51
N HIS A 21 4.64 1.49 4.32
CA HIS A 21 3.91 1.19 3.09
C HIS A 21 4.10 -0.28 2.71
N VAL A 22 2.99 -0.99 2.50
CA VAL A 22 3.00 -2.42 2.14
C VAL A 22 2.25 -2.63 0.83
N ALA A 23 2.86 -3.37 -0.10
CA ALA A 23 2.19 -3.77 -1.33
C ALA A 23 2.48 -5.23 -1.71
N GLY A 24 1.43 -5.93 -2.11
CA GLY A 24 1.51 -7.22 -2.80
C GLY A 24 1.23 -7.04 -4.28
N ILE A 25 2.14 -7.49 -5.14
CA ILE A 25 1.98 -7.40 -6.60
C ILE A 25 1.97 -8.81 -7.19
N TYR A 26 0.90 -9.13 -7.91
CA TYR A 26 0.76 -10.37 -8.66
C TYR A 26 0.71 -10.10 -10.16
N ASN A 27 1.60 -10.73 -10.92
CA ASN A 27 1.72 -10.52 -12.38
C ASN A 27 1.33 -11.76 -13.23
N GLY A 28 0.74 -12.79 -12.62
CA GLY A 28 0.41 -14.06 -13.30
C GLY A 28 1.54 -15.08 -13.38
N LYS A 29 2.77 -14.70 -13.00
CA LYS A 29 3.95 -15.57 -12.92
C LYS A 29 4.58 -15.59 -11.53
N THR A 30 4.57 -14.46 -10.84
CA THR A 30 5.12 -14.26 -9.50
C THR A 30 4.20 -13.41 -8.64
N THR A 31 4.30 -13.63 -7.33
CA THR A 31 3.76 -12.76 -6.28
C THR A 31 4.95 -12.16 -5.54
N ALA A 32 5.01 -10.84 -5.49
CA ALA A 32 6.07 -10.11 -4.81
C ALA A 32 5.48 -9.24 -3.69
N LEU A 33 6.20 -9.17 -2.57
CA LEU A 33 5.90 -8.32 -1.44
C LEU A 33 6.90 -7.17 -1.38
N TYR A 34 6.38 -5.96 -1.19
CA TYR A 34 7.15 -4.74 -1.05
C TYR A 34 6.83 -4.11 0.31
N ILE A 35 7.88 -3.68 1.01
CA ILE A 35 7.79 -2.89 2.24
C ILE A 35 8.64 -1.64 2.02
N ASP A 36 8.04 -0.47 2.26
CA ASP A 36 8.67 0.84 2.06
C ASP A 36 9.33 0.98 0.68
N GLY A 37 8.65 0.47 -0.35
CA GLY A 37 9.08 0.53 -1.75
C GLY A 37 10.13 -0.49 -2.15
N LYS A 38 10.69 -1.25 -1.20
CA LYS A 38 11.70 -2.29 -1.47
C LYS A 38 11.04 -3.66 -1.55
N GLN A 39 11.38 -4.45 -2.57
CA GLN A 39 10.98 -5.86 -2.65
C GLN A 39 11.63 -6.66 -1.52
N THR A 40 10.82 -7.26 -0.64
CA THR A 40 11.30 -8.03 0.53
C THR A 40 11.12 -9.53 0.34
N ALA A 41 10.14 -9.95 -0.46
CA ALA A 41 9.92 -11.35 -0.80
C ALA A 41 9.36 -11.49 -2.22
N GLU A 42 9.64 -12.63 -2.84
CA GLU A 42 9.05 -13.03 -4.11
C GLU A 42 8.87 -14.54 -4.15
N GLN A 43 7.73 -14.98 -4.68
CA GLN A 43 7.44 -16.39 -4.91
C GLN A 43 6.92 -16.60 -6.32
N LYS A 44 7.36 -17.67 -6.98
CA LYS A 44 6.77 -18.13 -8.24
C LYS A 44 5.34 -18.62 -7.97
N SER A 45 4.39 -18.02 -8.68
CA SER A 45 2.97 -18.32 -8.57
C SER A 45 2.34 -18.12 -9.95
N THR A 46 2.10 -19.23 -10.65
CA THR A 46 1.57 -19.22 -12.02
C THR A 46 0.10 -19.55 -12.04
N GLY A 47 -0.67 -18.88 -12.91
CA GLY A 47 -2.09 -19.18 -13.10
C GLY A 47 -2.94 -17.92 -13.18
N LYS A 48 -4.25 -18.10 -13.10
CA LYS A 48 -5.20 -16.99 -12.93
C LYS A 48 -5.57 -16.88 -11.46
N MET A 49 -5.71 -15.66 -10.98
CA MET A 49 -6.29 -15.42 -9.66
C MET A 49 -7.76 -15.86 -9.68
N ILE A 50 -8.13 -16.73 -8.75
CA ILE A 50 -9.52 -17.21 -8.63
C ILE A 50 -10.32 -16.11 -7.90
N PRO A 51 -11.43 -15.60 -8.49
CA PRO A 51 -12.26 -14.62 -7.82
C PRO A 51 -12.86 -15.20 -6.53
N SER A 52 -12.80 -14.43 -5.45
CA SER A 52 -13.56 -14.74 -4.24
C SER A 52 -15.04 -14.40 -4.46
N THR A 53 -15.93 -15.22 -3.93
CA THR A 53 -17.37 -14.92 -3.84
C THR A 53 -17.74 -14.21 -2.54
N GLY A 54 -16.81 -14.15 -1.58
CA GLY A 54 -17.01 -13.49 -0.30
C GLY A 54 -16.67 -11.99 -0.35
N PRO A 55 -17.15 -11.21 0.63
CA PRO A 55 -16.77 -9.81 0.78
C PRO A 55 -15.27 -9.66 1.05
N LEU A 56 -14.72 -8.51 0.67
CA LEU A 56 -13.37 -8.09 1.04
C LEU A 56 -13.39 -7.52 2.46
N PHE A 57 -12.40 -7.89 3.26
CA PHE A 57 -12.18 -7.35 4.59
C PHE A 57 -10.83 -6.64 4.67
N ILE A 58 -10.80 -5.53 5.41
CA ILE A 58 -9.58 -4.80 5.77
C ILE A 58 -9.48 -4.84 7.29
N GLY A 59 -8.30 -5.15 7.82
CA GLY A 59 -8.07 -5.27 9.26
C GLY A 59 -8.59 -6.56 9.90
N THR A 60 -9.11 -7.51 9.12
CA THR A 60 -9.46 -8.87 9.56
C THR A 60 -9.55 -9.81 8.36
N LYS A 61 -9.53 -11.14 8.60
CA LYS A 61 -9.61 -12.15 7.54
C LYS A 61 -11.03 -12.66 7.24
N HIS A 62 -12.00 -12.46 8.14
CA HIS A 62 -13.39 -12.95 7.99
C HIS A 62 -14.35 -12.25 8.98
N PRO A 63 -15.69 -12.32 8.78
CA PRO A 63 -16.62 -11.75 9.74
C PRO A 63 -16.67 -12.62 11.00
N ASN A 64 -16.83 -12.00 12.17
CA ASN A 64 -16.82 -12.67 13.48
C ASN A 64 -15.50 -13.39 13.81
N ALA A 65 -14.38 -12.80 13.38
CA ALA A 65 -13.07 -13.37 13.67
C ALA A 65 -12.82 -13.42 15.20
N PRO A 66 -12.09 -14.44 15.70
CA PRO A 66 -11.68 -14.49 17.10
C PRO A 66 -10.74 -13.33 17.45
N GLU A 67 -10.67 -13.04 18.75
CA GLU A 67 -9.69 -12.09 19.29
C GLU A 67 -8.27 -12.55 18.92
N GLY A 68 -7.53 -11.69 18.20
CA GLY A 68 -6.21 -11.99 17.63
C GLY A 68 -6.16 -12.07 16.10
N ASP A 69 -7.31 -12.25 15.42
CA ASP A 69 -7.38 -12.18 13.95
C ASP A 69 -7.67 -10.76 13.42
N TYR A 70 -7.94 -9.81 14.33
CA TYR A 70 -8.05 -8.40 14.01
C TYR A 70 -6.69 -7.72 14.01
N TRP A 71 -6.46 -6.85 13.04
CA TRP A 71 -5.32 -5.95 13.02
C TRP A 71 -5.43 -4.95 14.17
N ASN A 72 -4.37 -4.87 14.98
CA ASN A 72 -4.27 -3.90 16.06
C ASN A 72 -3.30 -2.78 15.66
N GLY A 73 -3.80 -1.80 14.92
CA GLY A 73 -3.02 -0.67 14.43
C GLY A 73 -3.83 0.23 13.50
N LEU A 74 -3.17 1.23 12.93
CA LEU A 74 -3.76 2.14 11.95
C LEU A 74 -3.56 1.60 10.53
N ILE A 75 -4.53 1.87 9.66
CA ILE A 75 -4.49 1.57 8.23
C ILE A 75 -4.96 2.83 7.51
N ASP A 76 -4.23 3.26 6.49
CA ASP A 76 -4.59 4.42 5.68
C ASP A 76 -4.19 4.20 4.21
N GLU A 77 -4.78 4.98 3.30
CA GLU A 77 -4.49 5.00 1.85
C GLU A 77 -4.59 3.63 1.13
N VAL A 78 -5.67 2.89 1.40
CA VAL A 78 -5.87 1.55 0.82
C VAL A 78 -6.26 1.62 -0.66
N ALA A 79 -5.50 0.93 -1.51
CA ALA A 79 -5.79 0.80 -2.94
C ALA A 79 -5.77 -0.65 -3.41
N ILE A 80 -6.65 -0.98 -4.36
CA ILE A 80 -6.75 -2.29 -5.01
C ILE A 80 -6.76 -2.08 -6.51
N ILE A 81 -5.80 -2.71 -7.19
CA ILE A 81 -5.55 -2.48 -8.61
C ILE A 81 -5.68 -3.82 -9.34
N ASN A 82 -6.47 -3.86 -10.40
CA ASN A 82 -6.78 -5.07 -11.18
C ASN A 82 -5.66 -5.50 -12.16
N ARG A 83 -4.46 -4.94 -12.00
CA ARG A 83 -3.27 -5.24 -12.79
C ARG A 83 -2.03 -5.17 -11.91
N ALA A 84 -0.95 -5.80 -12.36
CA ALA A 84 0.36 -5.55 -11.78
C ALA A 84 0.76 -4.08 -12.02
N VAL A 85 1.14 -3.40 -10.94
CA VAL A 85 1.77 -2.07 -11.02
C VAL A 85 3.27 -2.21 -11.16
N THR A 86 3.88 -1.20 -11.77
CA THR A 86 5.34 -1.08 -11.84
C THR A 86 5.90 -0.54 -10.51
N THR A 87 7.21 -0.70 -10.31
CA THR A 87 7.90 -0.13 -9.14
C THR A 87 7.87 1.41 -9.13
N ALA A 88 7.82 2.04 -10.31
CA ALA A 88 7.65 3.48 -10.42
C ALA A 88 6.27 3.92 -9.92
N GLU A 89 5.20 3.26 -10.39
CA GLU A 89 3.84 3.52 -9.92
C GLU A 89 3.69 3.27 -8.41
N LEU A 90 4.33 2.22 -7.89
CA LEU A 90 4.39 1.95 -6.46
C LEU A 90 5.04 3.10 -5.67
N THR A 91 6.18 3.60 -6.17
CA THR A 91 6.92 4.70 -5.54
C THR A 91 6.12 6.00 -5.54
N ASP A 92 5.31 6.22 -6.56
CA ASP A 92 4.42 7.38 -6.61
C ASP A 92 3.22 7.21 -5.69
N ALA A 93 2.62 6.01 -5.59
CA ALA A 93 1.54 5.72 -4.64
C ALA A 93 1.97 5.93 -3.17
N MET A 94 3.22 5.59 -2.83
CA MET A 94 3.79 5.83 -1.49
C MET A 94 3.81 7.31 -1.08
N LYS A 95 3.77 8.25 -2.03
CA LYS A 95 3.76 9.69 -1.76
C LYS A 95 2.34 10.22 -1.45
N GLY A 96 1.35 9.32 -1.34
CA GLY A 96 -0.06 9.61 -1.14
C GLY A 96 -0.81 9.82 -2.46
N PHE A 97 -2.09 9.45 -2.49
CA PHE A 97 -2.98 9.78 -3.62
C PHE A 97 -3.36 11.27 -3.66
N ASP A 98 -3.04 12.00 -2.58
CA ASP A 98 -3.19 13.45 -2.46
C ASP A 98 -2.51 14.24 -3.56
N LYS A 99 -1.46 13.73 -4.21
CA LYS A 99 -0.84 14.47 -5.33
C LYS A 99 -1.76 14.64 -6.54
N ASN A 100 -2.84 13.87 -6.63
CA ASN A 100 -3.86 14.00 -7.68
C ASN A 100 -5.17 14.68 -7.20
N PHE A 101 -5.36 14.86 -5.89
CA PHE A 101 -6.59 15.43 -5.31
C PHE A 101 -6.38 16.65 -4.40
N ALA A 102 -5.13 16.98 -4.06
CA ALA A 102 -4.78 18.24 -3.45
C ALA A 102 -5.04 19.32 -4.48
N VAL A 103 -6.22 19.92 -4.40
CA VAL A 103 -6.54 21.18 -5.03
C VAL A 103 -5.47 22.20 -4.61
N ASP A 104 -4.41 22.29 -5.39
CA ASP A 104 -3.35 23.27 -5.21
C ASP A 104 -4.01 24.64 -5.12
N SER A 105 -3.97 25.24 -3.92
CA SER A 105 -4.62 26.53 -3.68
C SER A 105 -4.05 27.61 -4.60
N THR A 106 -2.81 27.42 -5.04
CA THR A 106 -2.08 28.29 -5.96
C THR A 106 -2.70 28.31 -7.37
N GLY A 107 -3.42 27.25 -7.76
CA GLY A 107 -4.14 27.15 -9.04
C GLY A 107 -5.65 27.39 -8.95
N LYS A 108 -6.21 27.64 -7.75
CA LYS A 108 -7.63 27.91 -7.61
C LYS A 108 -7.94 29.31 -8.14
N ILE A 109 -8.89 29.41 -9.06
CA ILE A 109 -9.37 30.67 -9.64
C ILE A 109 -9.72 31.69 -8.52
N ALA A 110 -10.29 31.23 -7.40
CA ALA A 110 -10.62 32.08 -6.25
C ALA A 110 -9.39 32.75 -5.61
N VAL A 111 -8.24 32.07 -5.54
CA VAL A 111 -6.99 32.61 -5.00
C VAL A 111 -6.35 33.57 -6.00
N THR A 112 -6.37 33.23 -7.30
CA THR A 112 -5.90 34.13 -8.36
C THR A 112 -6.71 35.44 -8.39
N TRP A 113 -8.04 35.37 -8.27
CA TRP A 113 -8.89 36.56 -8.19
C TRP A 113 -8.68 37.38 -6.91
N GLY A 114 -8.33 36.73 -5.80
CA GLY A 114 -7.92 37.40 -4.57
C GLY A 114 -6.68 38.25 -4.78
N ASN A 115 -5.61 37.63 -5.31
CA ASN A 115 -4.34 38.28 -5.58
C ASN A 115 -4.48 39.45 -6.57
N VAL A 116 -5.20 39.23 -7.68
CA VAL A 116 -5.48 40.28 -8.67
C VAL A 116 -6.18 41.47 -8.01
N LYS A 117 -7.16 41.27 -7.14
CA LYS A 117 -7.86 42.39 -6.48
C LYS A 117 -7.00 43.17 -5.49
N THR A 118 -6.05 42.52 -4.84
CA THR A 118 -5.08 43.19 -3.95
C THR A 118 -4.05 44.02 -4.72
N ASP A 119 -3.66 43.60 -5.93
CA ASP A 119 -2.68 44.31 -6.75
C ASP A 119 -3.22 45.62 -7.37
N TYR A 120 -4.54 45.86 -7.31
CA TYR A 120 -5.20 47.10 -7.77
C TYR A 120 -5.55 48.09 -6.64
N ARG A 121 -5.03 47.89 -5.43
CA ARG A 121 -5.12 48.87 -4.32
C ARG A 121 -3.80 49.60 -4.14
#